data_AF-A0A973PB86-F1
#
_entry.id   AF-A0A973PB86-F1
#
_cell.length_a   1.000
_cell.length_b   1.000
_cell.length_c   1.000
_cell.angle_alpha   90.00
_cell.angle_beta   90.00
_cell.angle_gamma   90.00
#
_symmetry.space_group_name_H-M   'P 1'
#
loop_
_entity.id
_entity.type
_entity.pdbx_description
1 polymer ?
#
loop_
_entity_poly.entity_id
_entity_poly.type
_entity_poly.pdbx_seq_one_letter_code
_entity_poly.pdbx_strand_id
1 'polypeptide(L)'
;MDLPTYTNIWRIEKRLYKLYDLRLPMPLPIVWIGVFVGVFIPWSLLLLLLHVPVAMPWHVLFLVPPGIVTWLSTRPVIEGKRLTELLESQLRYLG
;
A
#
# COMPACT_ATOMS: atom_id res chain seq x y z
N MET A 1 -11.69 -6.21 -34.66
CA MET A 1 -11.14 -7.21 -33.72
C MET A 1 -9.71 -6.77 -33.47
N ASP A 2 -9.54 -5.83 -32.55
CA ASP A 2 -8.21 -5.40 -32.14
C ASP A 2 -7.61 -6.51 -31.29
N LEU A 3 -6.44 -6.99 -31.69
CA LEU A 3 -5.66 -7.92 -30.87
C LEU A 3 -5.41 -7.24 -29.52
N PRO A 4 -5.74 -7.85 -28.37
CA PRO A 4 -5.35 -7.30 -27.08
C PRO A 4 -3.82 -7.33 -27.00
N THR A 5 -3.19 -6.20 -27.31
CA THR A 5 -1.75 -6.04 -27.14
C THR A 5 -1.47 -6.16 -25.64
N TYR A 6 -0.70 -7.17 -25.25
CA TYR A 6 -0.22 -7.37 -23.89
C TYR A 6 0.84 -6.30 -23.54
N THR A 7 0.41 -5.04 -23.45
CA THR A 7 1.27 -3.87 -23.21
C THR A 7 1.61 -3.68 -21.72
N ASN A 8 1.80 -4.76 -20.97
CA ASN A 8 2.22 -4.68 -19.57
C ASN A 8 3.73 -4.92 -19.38
N ILE A 9 4.46 -5.29 -20.44
CA ILE A 9 5.92 -5.54 -20.39
C ILE A 9 6.68 -4.30 -19.86
N TRP A 10 6.15 -3.10 -20.09
CA TRP A 10 6.74 -1.82 -19.68
C TRP A 10 6.25 -1.30 -18.32
N ARG A 11 5.38 -2.02 -17.60
CA ARG A 11 4.86 -1.59 -16.29
C ARG A 11 5.89 -1.84 -15.19
N ILE A 12 6.96 -1.04 -15.20
CA ILE A 12 8.00 -1.07 -14.16
C ILE A 12 7.45 -0.37 -12.91
N GLU A 13 7.48 -1.09 -11.79
CA GLU A 13 7.10 -0.58 -10.48
C GLU A 13 8.01 0.59 -10.08
N LYS A 14 7.41 1.73 -9.74
CA LYS A 14 8.15 2.88 -9.24
C LYS A 14 8.64 2.61 -7.81
N ARG A 15 9.95 2.76 -7.61
CA ARG A 15 10.64 2.52 -6.33
C ARG A 15 11.48 3.72 -5.95
N LEU A 16 11.51 4.01 -4.66
CA LEU A 16 12.31 5.04 -4.03
C LEU A 16 13.62 4.42 -3.54
N TYR A 17 14.74 4.93 -4.05
CA TYR A 17 16.08 4.47 -3.70
C TYR A 17 16.83 5.47 -2.79
N LYS A 18 16.50 6.76 -2.91
CA LYS A 18 17.15 7.86 -2.21
C LYS A 18 16.11 8.91 -1.90
N LEU A 19 16.23 9.52 -0.72
CA LEU A 19 15.50 10.72 -0.36
C LEU A 19 16.52 11.85 -0.20
N TYR A 20 16.57 12.76 -1.17
CA TYR A 20 17.62 13.79 -1.28
C TYR A 20 19.02 13.19 -1.20
N ASP A 21 19.69 13.27 -0.05
CA ASP A 21 21.03 12.71 0.20
C ASP A 21 21.04 11.38 0.95
N LEU A 22 19.93 11.00 1.59
CA LEU A 22 19.80 9.74 2.29
C LEU A 22 19.53 8.60 1.30
N ARG A 23 20.45 7.64 1.17
CA ARG A 23 20.18 6.39 0.46
C ARG A 23 19.40 5.46 1.38
N LEU A 24 18.31 4.90 0.86
CA LEU A 24 17.53 3.94 1.62
C LEU A 24 18.26 2.60 1.66
N PRO A 25 18.24 1.88 2.81
CA PRO A 25 18.90 0.58 2.95
C PRO A 25 18.28 -0.48 2.03
N MET A 26 17.01 -0.30 1.65
CA MET A 26 16.30 -1.10 0.67
C MET A 26 15.44 -0.20 -0.23
N PRO A 27 15.19 -0.60 -1.49
CA PRO A 27 14.32 0.16 -2.37
C PRO A 27 12.85 0.04 -1.91
N LEU A 28 12.24 1.16 -1.52
CA LEU A 28 10.84 1.19 -1.08
C LEU A 28 9.90 1.41 -2.27
N PRO A 29 8.91 0.53 -2.51
CA PRO A 29 7.88 0.77 -3.52
C PRO A 29 7.06 2.04 -3.21
N ILE A 30 6.73 2.84 -4.22
CA ILE A 30 5.85 4.01 -4.02
C ILE A 30 4.46 3.58 -3.53
N VAL A 31 3.99 2.41 -3.98
CA VAL A 31 2.72 1.82 -3.53
C VAL A 31 2.71 1.59 -2.02
N TRP A 32 3.84 1.19 -1.42
CA TRP A 32 3.92 1.02 0.04
C TRP A 32 3.64 2.33 0.76
N ILE A 33 4.20 3.45 0.30
CA ILE A 33 3.98 4.75 0.91
C ILE A 33 2.51 5.13 0.80
N GLY A 34 1.92 4.99 -0.39
CA GLY A 34 0.51 5.32 -0.62
C GLY A 34 -0.45 4.48 0.22
N VAL A 35 -0.28 3.15 0.24
CA VAL A 35 -1.12 2.24 1.03
C VAL A 35 -0.90 2.46 2.53
N PHE A 36 0.35 2.61 2.96
CA PHE A 36 0.64 2.85 4.38
C PHE A 36 -0.05 4.12 4.86
N VAL A 37 0.13 5.24 4.16
CA VAL A 37 -0.52 6.51 4.54
C VAL A 37 -2.04 6.40 4.47
N GLY A 38 -2.56 5.80 3.39
CA GLY A 38 -4.00 5.62 3.17
C GLY A 38 -4.70 4.76 4.22
N VAL A 39 -3.98 3.81 4.84
CA VAL A 39 -4.52 2.95 5.92
C VAL A 39 -4.21 3.54 7.30
N PHE A 40 -2.99 4.05 7.49
CA PHE A 40 -2.51 4.56 8.77
C PHE A 40 -3.34 5.74 9.27
N ILE A 41 -3.67 6.70 8.40
CA ILE A 41 -4.47 7.87 8.78
C ILE A 41 -5.86 7.49 9.30
N PRO A 42 -6.73 6.80 8.53
CA PRO A 42 -8.07 6.46 9.01
C PRO A 42 -8.04 5.52 10.21
N TRP A 43 -7.10 4.56 10.23
CA TRP A 43 -6.93 3.64 11.36
C TRP A 43 -6.54 4.38 12.66
N SER A 44 -5.57 5.28 12.57
CA SER A 44 -5.13 6.07 13.72
C SER A 44 -6.23 7.00 14.21
N LEU A 45 -6.97 7.64 13.30
CA LEU A 45 -8.12 8.47 13.66
C LEU A 45 -9.20 7.66 14.39
N LEU A 46 -9.48 6.45 13.94
CA LEU A 46 -10.42 5.54 14.62
C LEU A 46 -9.93 5.19 16.03
N LEU A 47 -8.66 4.82 16.19
CA LEU A 47 -8.10 4.49 17.51
C LEU A 47 -8.10 5.69 18.46
N LEU A 48 -7.82 6.90 17.96
CA LEU A 48 -7.91 8.13 18.73
C LEU A 48 -9.35 8.43 19.15
N LEU A 49 -10.32 8.20 18.26
CA LEU A 49 -11.75 8.35 18.58
C LEU A 49 -12.18 7.36 19.67
N LEU A 50 -11.63 6.15 19.66
CA LEU A 50 -11.80 5.14 20.71
C LEU A 50 -10.97 5.42 21.98
N HIS A 51 -10.30 6.56 22.07
CA HIS A 51 -9.45 6.97 23.20
C HIS A 51 -8.32 5.96 23.52
N VAL A 52 -7.81 5.26 22.51
CA VAL A 52 -6.67 4.36 22.69
C VAL A 52 -5.41 5.20 22.92
N PRO A 53 -4.67 4.98 24.02
CA PRO A 53 -3.52 5.80 24.36
C PRO A 53 -2.35 5.58 23.38
N VAL A 54 -1.76 6.67 22.90
CA VAL A 54 -0.51 6.65 22.10
C VAL A 54 0.69 6.58 23.04
N ALA A 55 0.75 5.52 23.84
CA ALA A 55 1.81 5.28 24.81
C ALA A 55 2.38 3.86 24.65
N MET A 56 3.54 3.60 25.26
CA MET A 56 4.08 2.23 25.37
C MET A 56 3.14 1.42 26.29
N PRO A 57 2.68 0.21 25.92
CA PRO A 57 2.97 -0.57 24.71
C PRO A 57 1.96 -0.41 23.56
N TRP A 58 0.88 0.34 23.76
CA TRP A 58 -0.25 0.48 22.84
C TRP A 58 0.09 1.09 21.46
N HIS A 59 1.21 1.81 21.32
CA HIS A 59 1.70 2.30 20.02
C HIS A 59 1.83 1.18 18.95
N VAL A 60 2.03 -0.07 19.36
CA VAL A 60 2.08 -1.24 18.45
C VAL A 60 0.77 -1.38 17.67
N LEU A 61 -0.39 -1.08 18.28
CA LEU A 61 -1.69 -1.13 17.60
C LEU A 61 -1.84 -0.10 16.48
N PHE A 62 -1.07 0.99 16.54
CA PHE A 62 -1.08 2.02 15.50
C PHE A 62 -0.20 1.63 14.32
N LEU A 63 0.88 0.88 14.55
CA LEU A 63 1.88 0.56 13.53
C LEU A 63 1.66 -0.80 12.87
N VAL A 64 1.29 -1.83 13.65
CA VAL A 64 1.22 -3.21 13.16
C VAL A 64 0.11 -3.42 12.13
N PRO A 65 -1.15 -3.00 12.37
CA PRO A 65 -2.21 -3.22 11.38
C PRO A 65 -1.94 -2.50 10.04
N PRO A 66 -1.56 -1.21 10.00
CA PRO A 66 -1.18 -0.56 8.76
C PRO A 66 0.04 -1.20 8.10
N GLY A 67 1.03 -1.65 8.88
CA GLY A 67 2.20 -2.36 8.38
C GLY A 67 1.85 -3.67 7.67
N ILE A 68 0.97 -4.49 8.28
CA ILE A 68 0.51 -5.76 7.69
C ILE A 68 -0.23 -5.50 6.37
N VAL A 69 -1.16 -4.55 6.35
CA VAL A 69 -1.91 -4.21 5.13
C VAL A 69 -0.98 -3.71 4.03
N THR A 70 0.00 -2.89 4.39
CA THR A 70 1.01 -2.40 3.44
C THR A 70 1.83 -3.55 2.85
N TRP A 71 2.27 -4.50 3.67
CA TRP A 71 3.01 -5.67 3.20
C TRP A 71 2.16 -6.57 2.27
N LEU A 72 0.90 -6.79 2.62
CA LEU A 72 -0.06 -7.55 1.80
C LEU A 72 -0.35 -6.87 0.47
N SER A 73 -0.28 -5.54 0.39
CA SER A 73 -0.56 -4.79 -0.85
C SER A 73 0.36 -5.16 -2.02
N THR A 74 1.59 -5.60 -1.73
CA THR A 74 2.55 -6.01 -2.75
C THR A 74 2.51 -7.48 -3.13
N ARG A 75 1.75 -8.29 -2.38
CA ARG A 75 1.58 -9.70 -2.67
C ARG A 75 0.38 -9.90 -3.60
N PRO A 76 0.44 -10.86 -4.53
CA PRO A 76 -0.73 -11.24 -5.31
C PRO A 76 -1.78 -11.82 -4.35
N VAL A 77 -3.02 -11.35 -4.48
CA VAL A 77 -4.11 -11.73 -3.57
C VAL A 77 -5.10 -12.65 -4.27
N ILE A 78 -5.64 -12.21 -5.41
CA ILE A 78 -6.64 -12.92 -6.22
C ILE A 78 -6.21 -12.83 -7.68
N GLU A 79 -6.30 -13.93 -8.42
CA GLU A 79 -5.95 -13.98 -9.86
C GLU A 79 -4.52 -13.53 -10.20
N GLY A 80 -3.58 -13.57 -9.24
CA GLY A 80 -2.23 -13.03 -9.44
C GLY A 80 -2.14 -11.50 -9.43
N LYS A 81 -3.26 -10.79 -9.25
CA LYS A 81 -3.31 -9.32 -9.14
C LYS A 81 -2.98 -8.88 -7.73
N ARG A 82 -2.26 -7.76 -7.62
CA ARG A 82 -2.00 -7.08 -6.35
C ARG A 82 -3.30 -6.45 -5.83
N LEU A 83 -3.37 -6.21 -4.52
CA LEU A 83 -4.57 -5.68 -3.87
C LEU A 83 -5.03 -4.34 -4.49
N THR A 84 -4.08 -3.46 -4.83
CA THR A 84 -4.37 -2.19 -5.51
C THR A 84 -4.88 -2.37 -6.94
N GLU A 85 -4.37 -3.37 -7.67
CA GLU A 85 -4.77 -3.66 -9.05
C GLU A 85 -6.16 -4.28 -9.10
N LEU A 86 -6.49 -5.13 -8.11
CA LEU A 86 -7.84 -5.63 -7.93
C LEU A 86 -8.80 -4.47 -7.68
N LEU A 87 -8.46 -3.57 -6.75
CA LEU A 87 -9.29 -2.42 -6.42
C LEU A 87 -9.53 -1.50 -7.63
N GLU A 88 -8.48 -1.21 -8.41
CA GLU A 88 -8.60 -0.48 -9.66
C GLU A 88 -9.52 -1.20 -10.67
N SER A 89 -9.34 -2.52 -10.83
CA SER A 89 -10.16 -3.30 -11.76
C SER A 89 -11.63 -3.33 -11.36
N GLN A 90 -11.93 -3.41 -10.07
CA GLN A 90 -13.29 -3.39 -9.54
C GLN A 90 -13.91 -1.99 -9.66
N LEU A 91 -13.15 -0.93 -9.38
CA LEU A 91 -13.63 0.45 -9.60
C LEU A 91 -13.97 0.72 -11.06
N ARG A 92 -13.16 0.21 -12.00
CA ARG A 92 -13.45 0.33 -13.44
C ARG A 92 -14.66 -0.52 -13.86
N TYR A 93 -14.93 -1.62 -13.18
CA TYR A 93 -16.10 -2.45 -13.47
C TYR A 93 -17.40 -1.83 -12.95
N LEU A 94 -17.34 -1.09 -11.84
CA LEU A 94 -18.50 -0.46 -11.20
C LEU A 94 -18.87 0.93 -11.76
N GLY A 95 -18.01 1.54 -12.58
CA GLY A 95 -18.26 2.82 -13.27
C GLY A 95 -18.57 2.62 -14.75
#